data_AF-A0A645BTL3-F1
#
_entry.id   AF-A0A645BTL3-F1
#
_cell.length_a   1.000
_cell.length_b   1.000
_cell.length_c   1.000
_cell.angle_alpha   90.00
_cell.angle_beta   90.00
_cell.angle_gamma   90.00
#
_symmetry.space_group_name_H-M   'P 1'
#
loop_
_entity.id
_entity.type
_entity.pdbx_description
1 polymer ?
#
loop_
_entity_poly.entity_id
_entity_poly.type
_entity_poly.pdbx_seq_one_letter_code
_entity_poly.pdbx_strand_id
1 'polypeptide(L)'
;MGVAFGALKETYIELGAKLPYVHRIAAISAGTLDTLPHQGAQITLLSICKLTHKEAYFDIAITQIAIPFIACFVFIALASMGL
;
A
#
# COMPACT_ATOMS: atom_id res chain seq x y z
N MET A 1 8.98 -8.29 3.54
CA MET A 1 7.94 -9.22 3.05
C MET A 1 8.15 -10.68 3.49
N GLY A 2 9.38 -11.17 3.67
CA GLY A 2 9.65 -12.61 3.98
C GLY A 2 9.02 -13.14 5.28
N VAL A 3 9.01 -12.36 6.36
CA VAL A 3 8.42 -12.80 7.64
C VAL A 3 6.88 -12.89 7.57
N ALA A 4 6.24 -11.91 6.93
CA ALA A 4 4.79 -11.88 6.72
C ALA A 4 4.31 -13.01 5.80
N PHE A 5 5.03 -13.27 4.71
CA PHE A 5 4.71 -14.43 3.86
C PHE A 5 4.99 -15.75 4.55
N GLY A 6 6.03 -15.85 5.39
CA GLY A 6 6.26 -17.05 6.19
C GLY A 6 5.10 -17.38 7.12
N ALA A 7 4.48 -16.36 7.72
CA ALA A 7 3.35 -16.52 8.64
C ALA A 7 1.99 -16.77 7.94
N LEU A 8 1.76 -16.15 6.78
CA LEU A 8 0.45 -16.17 6.11
C LEU A 8 0.35 -17.16 4.94
N LYS A 9 1.46 -17.78 4.53
CA LYS A 9 1.51 -18.68 3.37
C LYS A 9 0.56 -19.87 3.50
N GLU A 10 0.53 -20.53 4.67
CA GLU A 10 -0.38 -21.66 4.88
C GLU A 10 -1.84 -21.22 4.76
N THR A 11 -2.22 -20.11 5.39
CA THR A 11 -3.57 -19.54 5.31
C THR A 11 -3.98 -19.19 3.88
N TYR A 12 -3.09 -18.61 3.07
CA TYR A 12 -3.39 -18.29 1.68
C TYR A 12 -3.54 -19.55 0.80
N ILE A 13 -2.78 -20.60 1.09
CA ILE A 13 -2.90 -21.88 0.39
C ILE A 13 -4.24 -22.57 0.75
N GLU A 14 -4.65 -22.55 2.02
CA GLU A 14 -5.95 -23.08 2.47
C GLU A 14 -7.14 -22.33 1.85
N LEU A 15 -7.01 -21.02 1.66
CA LEU A 15 -8.01 -20.18 0.98
C LEU A 15 -8.04 -20.39 -0.55
N GLY A 16 -7.17 -21.24 -1.11
CA GLY A 16 -7.07 -21.48 -2.55
C GLY A 16 -6.49 -20.31 -3.35
N ALA A 17 -5.83 -19.36 -2.68
CA ALA A 17 -5.26 -18.18 -3.33
C ALA A 17 -3.99 -18.54 -4.11
N LYS A 18 -3.91 -18.08 -5.36
CA LYS A 18 -2.70 -18.24 -6.18
C LYS A 18 -1.60 -17.31 -5.68
N LEU A 19 -0.57 -17.89 -5.06
CA LEU A 19 0.63 -17.21 -4.55
C LEU A 19 1.22 -16.09 -5.44
N PRO A 20 1.33 -16.22 -6.78
CA PRO A 20 1.86 -15.11 -7.61
C PRO A 20 0.99 -13.85 -7.57
N TYR A 21 -0.34 -13.97 -7.44
CA TYR A 21 -1.23 -12.83 -7.32
C TYR A 21 -1.13 -12.21 -5.93
N VAL A 22 -1.04 -13.04 -4.89
CA VAL A 22 -0.84 -12.57 -3.51
C VAL A 22 0.46 -11.79 -3.39
N HIS A 23 1.54 -12.25 -4.03
CA HIS A 23 2.81 -11.50 -4.05
C HIS A 23 2.69 -10.15 -4.74
N ARG A 24 2.00 -10.09 -5.89
CA ARG A 24 1.77 -8.84 -6.64
C ARG A 24 0.94 -7.85 -5.84
N ILE A 25 -0.17 -8.29 -5.26
CA ILE A 25 -1.06 -7.46 -4.43
C ILE A 25 -0.30 -6.95 -3.21
N ALA A 26 0.41 -7.82 -2.49
CA ALA A 26 1.18 -7.42 -1.32
C ALA A 26 2.31 -6.43 -1.65
N ALA A 27 2.98 -6.59 -2.80
CA ALA A 27 3.99 -5.63 -3.25
C ALA A 27 3.39 -4.26 -3.56
N ILE A 28 2.18 -4.22 -4.15
CA ILE A 28 1.44 -2.98 -4.40
C ILE A 28 1.03 -2.35 -3.06
N SER A 29 0.42 -3.10 -2.14
CA SER A 29 -0.03 -2.60 -0.84
C SER A 29 1.12 -2.14 0.08
N ALA A 30 2.29 -2.75 -0.04
CA ALA A 30 3.47 -2.40 0.76
C ALA A 30 4.01 -1.00 0.44
N GLY A 31 3.79 -0.50 -0.77
CA GLY A 31 4.27 0.81 -1.21
C GLY A 31 3.37 1.98 -0.83
N THR A 32 2.21 1.72 -0.20
CA THR A 32 1.13 2.71 -0.16
C THR A 32 0.77 3.19 1.25
N LEU A 33 0.97 2.37 2.29
CA LEU A 33 0.65 2.75 3.67
C LEU A 33 1.80 3.45 4.39
N ASP A 34 2.40 4.46 3.76
CA ASP A 34 3.50 5.25 4.36
C ASP A 34 3.10 6.72 4.57
N THR A 35 1.87 6.97 5.04
CA THR A 35 1.35 8.34 5.24
C THR A 35 1.88 8.99 6.53
N LEU A 36 2.70 8.28 7.31
CA LEU A 36 3.09 8.71 8.65
C LEU A 36 4.34 9.61 8.61
N PRO A 37 4.42 10.64 9.48
CA PRO A 37 5.43 11.71 9.41
C PRO A 37 6.87 11.26 9.65
N HIS A 38 7.09 10.00 10.03
CA HIS A 38 8.41 9.40 10.14
C HIS A 38 9.08 9.11 8.78
N GLN A 39 8.34 9.21 7.68
CA GLN A 39 8.88 8.92 6.36
C GLN A 39 9.73 10.10 5.86
N GLY A 40 11.02 9.84 5.62
CA GLY A 40 11.98 10.87 5.18
C GLY A 40 11.55 11.62 3.92
N ALA A 41 10.90 10.95 2.97
CA ALA A 41 10.40 11.57 1.73
C ALA A 41 9.36 12.66 1.97
N GLN A 42 8.45 12.46 2.93
CA GLN A 42 7.43 13.46 3.28
C GLN A 42 8.02 14.63 4.06
N ILE A 43 8.97 14.37 4.96
CA ILE A 43 9.68 15.43 5.69
C ILE A 43 10.40 16.36 4.71
N THR A 44 11.05 15.80 3.67
CA THR A 44 11.70 16.60 2.62
C THR A 44 10.69 17.42 1.82
N LEU A 45 9.56 16.84 1.43
CA LEU A 45 8.52 17.54 0.67
C LEU A 45 7.95 18.73 1.47
N LEU A 46 7.61 18.51 2.74
CA LEU A 46 7.12 19.56 3.65
C LEU A 46 8.16 20.68 3.85
N SER A 47 9.44 20.31 3.96
CA SER A 47 10.55 21.26 4.11
C SER A 47 10.75 22.13 2.86
N ILE A 48 10.68 21.55 1.66
CA ILE A 48 10.80 22.30 0.39
C ILE A 48 9.59 23.20 0.17
N CYS A 49 8.38 22.70 0.42
CA CYS A 49 7.14 23.45 0.24
C CYS A 49 6.87 24.48 1.35
N LYS A 50 7.66 24.46 2.44
CA LYS A 50 7.48 25.30 3.64
C LYS A 50 6.07 25.21 4.23
N LEU A 51 5.44 24.04 4.13
CA LEU A 51 4.11 23.78 4.68
C LEU A 51 4.23 23.04 6.00
N THR A 52 3.32 23.31 6.93
CA THR A 52 3.21 22.50 8.14
C THR A 52 2.51 21.18 7.80
N HIS A 53 2.88 20.09 8.48
CA HIS A 53 2.23 18.79 8.28
C HIS A 53 0.70 18.89 8.39
N LYS A 54 0.19 19.73 9.29
CA LYS A 54 -1.26 19.93 9.48
C LYS A 54 -1.97 20.48 8.23
N GLU A 55 -1.28 21.29 7.43
CA GLU A 55 -1.85 21.89 6.21
C GLU A 55 -1.81 20.90 5.04
N ALA A 56 -0.70 20.20 4.86
CA ALA A 56 -0.52 19.26 3.74
C ALA A 56 -1.03 17.83 4.04
N TYR A 57 -1.40 17.51 5.29
CA TYR A 57 -1.80 16.16 5.68
C TYR A 57 -2.96 15.63 4.85
N PHE A 58 -3.90 16.49 4.48
CA PHE A 58 -5.06 16.09 3.70
C PHE A 58 -4.67 15.67 2.27
N ASP A 59 -3.83 16.46 1.59
CA ASP A 59 -3.30 16.12 0.26
C ASP A 59 -2.43 14.86 0.28
N ILE A 60 -1.59 14.73 1.31
CA ILE A 60 -0.75 13.55 1.53
C ILE A 60 -1.65 12.33 1.80
N ALA A 61 -2.68 12.44 2.64
CA ALA A 61 -3.60 11.35 2.93
C ALA A 61 -4.41 10.94 1.68
N ILE A 62 -4.84 11.87 0.85
CA ILE A 62 -5.54 11.52 -0.40
C ILE A 62 -4.61 10.77 -1.35
N THR A 63 -3.40 11.28 -1.56
CA THR A 63 -2.47 10.70 -2.53
C THR A 63 -1.86 9.38 -2.08
N GLN A 64 -1.60 9.24 -0.77
CA GLN A 64 -0.97 8.06 -0.17
C GLN A 64 -1.98 7.03 0.36
N ILE A 65 -3.22 7.40 0.68
CA ILE A 65 -4.24 6.45 1.17
C ILE A 65 -5.32 6.25 0.11
N ALA A 66 -6.06 7.30 -0.26
CA ALA A 66 -7.26 7.13 -1.07
C ALA A 66 -6.98 6.54 -2.47
N ILE A 67 -6.01 7.10 -3.19
CA ILE A 67 -5.62 6.62 -4.54
C ILE A 67 -5.17 5.15 -4.51
N PRO A 68 -4.21 4.75 -3.66
CA PRO A 68 -3.77 3.37 -3.63
C PRO A 68 -4.78 2.39 -3.04
N PHE A 69 -5.70 2.83 -2.16
CA PHE A 69 -6.80 1.98 -1.71
C PHE A 69 -7.70 1.61 -2.89
N ILE A 70 -8.04 2.58 -3.74
CA ILE A 70 -8.79 2.37 -4.97
C ILE A 70 -8.01 1.47 -5.93
N ALA A 71 -6.72 1.73 -6.12
CA ALA A 71 -5.87 0.92 -7.01
C ALA A 71 -5.78 -0.54 -6.54
N CYS A 72 -5.59 -0.79 -5.23
CA CYS A 72 -5.64 -2.13 -4.66
C CYS A 72 -6.99 -2.79 -4.89
N PHE A 73 -8.10 -2.08 -4.68
CA PHE A 73 -9.44 -2.65 -4.87
C PHE A 73 -9.68 -3.07 -6.33
N VAL A 74 -9.27 -2.24 -7.29
CA VAL A 74 -9.33 -2.55 -8.72
C VAL A 74 -8.44 -3.75 -9.05
N PHE A 75 -7.21 -3.81 -8.50
CA PHE A 75 -6.29 -4.91 -8.76
C PHE A 75 -6.75 -6.23 -8.15
N ILE A 76 -7.38 -6.20 -6.97
CA ILE A 76 -8.01 -7.36 -6.34
C ILE A 76 -9.18 -7.85 -7.20
N ALA A 77 -10.01 -6.94 -7.73
CA ALA A 77 -11.11 -7.30 -8.63
C ALA A 77 -10.59 -7.95 -9.92
N LEU A 78 -9.54 -7.39 -10.54
CA LEU A 78 -8.91 -7.96 -11.74
C LEU A 78 -8.28 -9.32 -11.46
N ALA A 79 -7.56 -9.46 -10.34
CA ALA A 79 -6.95 -10.72 -9.94
C ALA A 79 -8.02 -11.79 -9.63
N SER A 80 -9.16 -11.39 -9.08
CA SER A 80 -10.31 -12.29 -8.85
C SER A 80 -10.95 -12.78 -10.16
N MET A 81 -10.84 -12.00 -11.24
CA MET A 81 -11.28 -12.40 -12.59
C MET A 81 -10.22 -13.24 -13.34
N GLY A 82 -9.06 -13.49 -12.72
CA GLY A 82 -7.99 -14.32 -13.29
C GLY A 82 -7.04 -13.62 -14.25
N LEU A 83 -7.10 -12.28 -14.33
CA LEU A 83 -6.18 -11.43 -15.09
C LEU A 83 -4.98 -11.03 -14.22
#